data_AF-A0A7V9G1B6-F1
#
_entry.id   AF-A0A7V9G1B6-F1
#
_cell.length_a   1.000
_cell.length_b   1.000
_cell.length_c   1.000
_cell.angle_alpha   90.00
_cell.angle_beta   90.00
_cell.angle_gamma   90.00
#
_symmetry.space_group_name_H-M   'P 1'
#
loop_
_entity.id
_entity.type
_entity.pdbx_description
1 polymer ?
#
loop_
_entity_poly.entity_id
_entity_poly.type
_entity_poly.pdbx_seq_one_letter_code
_entity_poly.pdbx_strand_id
1 'polypeptide(L)' 'RTMKLGYRSDEEIATWRARDPLERTGVKLEAAERERIDGEVDASLDEAVEFARRSPQPDPESALDHMVASGVRPRSGVSP' A
#
# COMPACT_ATOMS: atom_id res chain seq x y z
N ARG A 1 -11.06 4.92 15.36
CA ARG A 1 -11.10 3.80 16.34
C ARG A 1 -9.68 3.25 16.45
N THR A 2 -8.92 3.57 17.50
CA THR A 2 -7.55 3.05 17.66
C THR A 2 -7.63 1.53 17.79
N MET A 3 -6.86 0.79 17.00
CA MET A 3 -6.68 -0.64 17.20
C MET A 3 -6.16 -0.86 18.63
N LYS A 4 -6.87 -1.65 19.46
CA LYS A 4 -6.39 -2.02 20.80
C LYS A 4 -5.18 -2.95 20.61
N LEU A 5 -3.99 -2.37 20.56
CA LEU A 5 -2.74 -3.12 20.46
C LEU A 5 -2.47 -3.76 21.83
N GLY A 6 -2.69 -5.07 21.96
CA GLY A 6 -2.51 -5.77 23.24
C GLY A 6 -1.07 -5.83 23.75
N TYR A 7 -0.10 -5.38 22.96
CA TYR A 7 1.34 -5.46 23.22
C TYR A 7 2.04 -4.09 23.24
N ARG A 8 1.32 -2.98 23.05
CA ARG A 8 1.87 -1.61 23.14
C ARG A 8 0.95 -0.73 23.94
N SER A 9 1.52 0.15 24.75
CA SER A 9 0.74 1.13 25.51
C SER A 9 0.26 2.27 24.61
N ASP A 10 -0.85 2.89 25.00
CA ASP A 10 -1.35 4.11 24.34
C ASP A 10 -0.32 5.25 24.43
N GLU A 11 0.45 5.31 25.52
CA GLU A 11 1.53 6.28 25.72
C GLU A 11 2.67 6.12 24.72
N GLU A 12 3.10 4.88 24.46
CA GLU A 12 4.11 4.59 23.44
C GLU A 12 3.62 5.04 22.06
N ILE A 13 2.36 4.71 21.72
CA ILE A 13 1.74 5.10 20.45
C ILE A 13 1.67 6.62 20.33
N ALA A 14 1.26 7.33 21.38
CA ALA A 14 1.18 8.78 21.39
C ALA A 14 2.56 9.43 21.18
N THR A 15 3.59 8.88 21.83
CA THR A 15 5.00 9.31 21.67
C THR A 15 5.44 9.22 20.22
N TRP A 16 5.07 8.15 19.51
CA TRP A 16 5.40 8.00 18.10
C TRP A 16 4.57 8.90 17.17
N ARG A 17 3.27 9.08 17.44
CA ARG A 17 2.43 10.03 16.67
C ARG A 17 2.93 11.47 16.77
N ALA A 18 3.40 11.89 17.95
CA ALA A 18 4.00 13.22 18.12
C ALA A 18 5.26 13.43 17.27
N ARG A 19 5.86 12.36 16.75
CA ARG A 19 7.05 12.37 15.89
C ARG A 19 6.73 12.11 14.42
N ASP A 20 5.46 12.19 14.02
CA ASP A 20 5.04 11.93 12.64
C ASP A 20 5.85 12.77 11.64
N PRO A 21 6.61 12.14 10.71
CA PRO A 21 7.35 12.85 9.68
C PRO A 21 6.46 13.68 8.75
N LEU A 22 5.21 13.26 8.52
CA LEU A 22 4.26 13.98 7.66
C LEU A 22 3.87 15.31 8.30
N GLU A 23 3.53 15.31 9.59
CA GLU A 23 3.24 16.56 10.29
C GLU A 23 4.49 17.44 10.42
N ARG A 24 5.62 16.85 10.82
CA ARG A 24 6.87 17.59 11.04
C ARG A 24 7.45 18.22 9.77
N THR A 25 7.22 17.60 8.62
CA THR A 25 7.70 18.12 7.33
C THR A 25 6.64 18.98 6.67
N GLY A 26 5.36 18.63 6.83
CA GLY A 26 4.22 19.34 6.26
C GLY A 26 4.09 20.78 6.74
N VAL A 27 4.45 21.08 8.00
CA VAL A 27 4.48 22.47 8.51
C VAL A 27 5.48 23.38 7.79
N LYS A 28 6.38 22.84 6.97
CA LYS A 28 7.32 23.61 6.15
C LYS A 28 6.71 24.04 4.81
N LEU A 29 5.55 23.50 4.46
CA LEU A 29 4.79 23.87 3.28
C LEU A 29 3.76 24.94 3.63
N GLU A 30 3.42 25.76 2.66
CA GLU A 30 2.26 26.65 2.77
C GLU A 30 0.99 25.81 2.91
N ALA A 31 0.04 26.26 3.75
CA ALA A 31 -1.17 25.49 4.06
C ALA A 31 -1.98 25.13 2.81
N ALA A 32 -2.11 26.08 1.87
CA ALA A 32 -2.81 25.88 0.61
C ALA A 32 -2.10 24.85 -0.30
N GLU A 33 -0.77 24.78 -0.26
CA GLU A 33 -0.01 23.81 -1.03
C GLU A 33 -0.17 22.40 -0.44
N ARG A 34 -0.17 22.28 0.89
CA ARG A 34 -0.45 21.01 1.56
C ARG A 34 -1.87 20.51 1.23
N GLU A 35 -2.87 21.37 1.33
CA GLU A 35 -4.27 21.04 0.99
C GLU A 35 -4.41 20.62 -0.48
N ARG A 36 -3.71 21.29 -1.40
CA ARG A 36 -3.69 20.92 -2.82
C ARG A 36 -3.13 19.51 -3.03
N ILE A 37 -2.00 19.19 -2.41
CA ILE A 37 -1.37 17.86 -2.52
C ILE A 37 -2.27 16.78 -1.94
N ASP A 38 -2.85 17.01 -0.76
CA ASP A 38 -3.77 16.06 -0.13
C ASP A 38 -4.98 15.78 -1.05
N GLY A 39 -5.56 16.83 -1.65
CA GLY A 39 -6.65 16.69 -2.61
C GLY A 39 -6.28 15.92 -3.89
N GLU A 40 -5.06 16.10 -4.41
CA GLU A 40 -4.56 15.35 -5.57
C GLU A 40 -4.36 13.86 -5.26
N VAL A 41 -3.86 13.55 -4.05
CA VAL A 41 -3.71 12.16 -3.58
C VAL A 41 -5.08 11.51 -3.40
N ASP A 42 -6.04 12.20 -2.77
CA ASP A 42 -7.40 11.68 -2.57
C ASP A 42 -8.07 11.38 -3.91
N ALA A 43 -7.97 12.29 -4.89
CA ALA A 43 -8.52 12.07 -6.23
C ALA A 43 -7.89 10.86 -6.94
N SER A 44 -6.57 10.66 -6.80
CA SER A 44 -5.86 9.50 -7.36
C SER A 44 -6.29 8.19 -6.69
N LEU A 45 -6.50 8.19 -5.38
CA LEU A 45 -6.99 7.03 -4.64
C LEU A 45 -8.43 6.68 -5.05
N ASP A 46 -9.30 7.68 -5.20
CA ASP A 46 -10.68 7.47 -5.66
C ASP A 46 -10.72 6.86 -7.06
N GLU A 47 -9.90 7.37 -7.99
CA GLU A 47 -9.78 6.79 -9.33
C GLU A 47 -9.30 5.33 -9.28
N ALA A 48 -8.26 5.04 -8.49
CA ALA A 48 -7.72 3.69 -8.35
C ALA A 48 -8.73 2.71 -7.74
N VAL A 49 -9.50 3.14 -6.73
CA VAL A 49 -10.56 2.34 -6.12
C VAL A 49 -11.69 2.07 -7.11
N GLU A 50 -12.11 3.08 -7.87
CA GLU A 50 -13.16 2.91 -8.88
C GLU A 50 -12.69 2.04 -10.05
N PHE A 51 -11.43 2.11 -10.44
CA PHE A 51 -10.83 1.17 -11.38
C PHE A 51 -10.87 -0.27 -10.85
N ALA A 52 -10.43 -0.49 -9.61
CA ALA A 52 -10.41 -1.82 -9.00
C ALA A 52 -11.84 -2.41 -8.88
N ARG A 53 -12.84 -1.59 -8.52
CA ARG A 53 -14.24 -2.02 -8.40
C ARG A 53 -14.90 -2.34 -9.73
N ARG A 54 -14.56 -1.59 -10.79
CA ARG A 54 -15.10 -1.80 -12.14
C ARG A 54 -14.35 -2.87 -12.93
N SER A 55 -13.19 -3.29 -12.43
CA SER A 55 -12.40 -4.33 -13.09
C SER A 55 -13.18 -5.65 -13.09
N PRO A 56 -13.10 -6.42 -14.20
CA PRO A 56 -13.72 -7.73 -14.26
C PRO A 56 -13.11 -8.66 -13.20
N GLN A 57 -13.90 -9.61 -12.72
CA GLN A 57 -13.36 -10.65 -11.86
C GLN A 57 -12.38 -11.52 -12.65
N PRO A 58 -11.32 -12.02 -12.00
CA PRO A 58 -10.39 -12.94 -12.67
C PRO A 58 -11.11 -14.21 -13.08
N ASP A 59 -10.62 -14.83 -14.15
CA ASP A 59 -11.07 -16.16 -14.57
C ASP A 59 -10.74 -17.18 -13.47
N PRO A 60 -11.71 -17.97 -12.97
CA PRO A 60 -11.41 -19.03 -12.02
C PRO A 60 -10.31 -20.01 -12.46
N GLU A 61 -10.15 -20.25 -13.77
CA GLU A 61 -9.10 -21.12 -14.30
C GLU A 61 -7.69 -20.55 -14.06
N SER A 62 -7.55 -19.22 -13.98
CA SER A 62 -6.26 -18.57 -13.72
C SER A 62 -5.80 -18.71 -12.27
N ALA A 63 -6.57 -19.35 -11.39
CA ALA A 63 -6.20 -19.53 -9.98
C ALA A 63 -4.96 -20.41 -9.79
N LEU A 64 -4.66 -21.30 -10.74
CA LEU A 64 -3.48 -22.18 -10.71
C LEU A 64 -2.25 -21.55 -11.38
N ASP A 65 -2.42 -20.39 -12.03
CA ASP A 65 -1.32 -19.68 -12.63
C ASP A 65 -0.30 -19.26 -11.55
N HIS A 66 0.98 -19.32 -11.91
CA HIS A 66 2.10 -18.97 -11.03
C HIS A 66 2.26 -19.84 -9.76
N MET A 67 1.52 -20.94 -9.61
CA MET A 67 1.76 -21.91 -8.53
C MET A 67 3.14 -22.56 -8.61
N VAL A 68 3.63 -22.75 -9.83
CA VAL A 68 5.01 -23.16 -10.10
C VAL A 68 5.61 -22.18 -11.08
N ALA A 69 6.94 -22.03 -11.04
CA ALA A 69 7.64 -21.24 -12.02
C ALA A 69 7.36 -21.81 -13.43
N SER A 70 6.89 -20.96 -14.33
CA SER A 70 6.79 -21.27 -15.76
C SER A 70 8.05 -20.77 -16.48
N GLY A 71 8.44 -21.42 -17.57
CA GLY A 71 9.63 -21.03 -18.34
C GLY A 71 10.97 -21.34 -17.65
N VAL A 72 10.99 -22.25 -16.67
CA VAL A 72 12.23 -22.67 -16.01
C VAL A 72 13.15 -23.32 -17.04
N ARG A 73 14.34 -22.74 -17.20
CA ARG A 73 15.42 -23.38 -17.96
C ARG A 73 16.21 -24.29 -17.01
N PRO A 74 16.47 -25.55 -17.36
CA PRO A 74 17.36 -26.39 -16.57
C PRO A 74 18.72 -25.71 -16.44
N ARG A 75 19.33 -25.83 -15.26
CA ARG A 75 20.69 -25.34 -15.04
C ARG A 75 21.63 -26.10 -15.98
N SER A 76 22.53 -25.39 -16.64
CA SER A 76 23.53 -25.99 -17.54
C SER A 76 24.28 -27.12 -16.82
N GLY A 77 24.29 -28.32 -17.41
CA GLY A 77 24.98 -29.51 -16.87
C GLY A 77 24.09 -30.55 -16.19
N VAL A 78 22.76 -30.39 -16.17
CA VAL A 78 21.82 -31.43 -15.73
C VAL A 78 21.22 -32.10 -16.97
N SER A 79 21.54 -33.38 -17.21
CA SER A 79 20.83 -34.19 -18.22
C SER A 79 19.40 -34.52 -17.73
N PRO A 80 18.44 -34.74 -18.65
CA PRO A 80 17.05 -35.03 -18.30
C PRO A 80 16.89 -36.31 -17.48
#